data_AF-A0AAN6SW31-F1
#
_entry.id   AF-A0AAN6SW31-F1
#
_cell.length_a   1.000
_cell.length_b   1.000
_cell.length_c   1.000
_cell.angle_alpha   90.00
_cell.angle_beta   90.00
_cell.angle_gamma   90.00
#
_symmetry.space_group_name_H-M   'P 1'
#
loop_
_entity.id
_entity.type
_entity.pdbx_description
1 polymer ?
#
loop_
_entity_poly.entity_id
_entity_poly.type
_entity_poly.pdbx_seq_one_letter_code
_entity_poly.pdbx_strand_id
1 'polypeptide(L)'
;MGLLSNLTLLLTAASAVAADTAAPATPRITSISYSGNGCTKDPKFSGNFNDPTLTFANFAASLPGANQTVNCQVHLQGLGASPGWQVALKSNVVKGYVVLAPGTALTHYTTVFFSEDAASTDTIRGTIANDGAGTVKEDVTLVAKADGTKAWSPCTGSDGYTGIMNINFRGALTGDGKAYFEADTEEWELEWRRC
;
A
#
# COMPACT_ATOMS: atom_id res chain seq x y z
N MET A 1 -75.71 17.05 -2.14
CA MET A 1 -74.80 18.12 -1.71
C MET A 1 -74.25 17.74 -0.34
N GLY A 2 -72.92 17.61 -0.19
CA GLY A 2 -72.26 17.56 1.12
C GLY A 2 -71.36 16.36 1.38
N LEU A 3 -70.19 16.31 0.72
CA LEU A 3 -69.01 15.61 1.22
C LEU A 3 -68.54 16.31 2.51
N LEU A 4 -67.82 15.59 3.39
CA LEU A 4 -66.43 15.93 3.74
C LEU A 4 -65.81 14.84 4.63
N SER A 5 -64.82 14.17 4.05
CA SER A 5 -63.89 13.22 4.66
C SER A 5 -62.98 13.90 5.68
N ASN A 6 -62.81 13.29 6.84
CA ASN A 6 -61.72 13.58 7.78
C ASN A 6 -60.44 12.88 7.29
N LEU A 7 -59.52 13.65 6.69
CA LEU A 7 -58.20 13.16 6.29
C LEU A 7 -57.19 13.48 7.41
N THR A 8 -56.77 12.45 8.14
CA THR A 8 -55.73 12.56 9.17
C THR A 8 -54.35 12.54 8.49
N LEU A 9 -53.62 13.67 8.56
CA LEU A 9 -52.24 13.74 8.11
C LEU A 9 -51.32 13.05 9.13
N LEU A 10 -50.71 11.94 8.75
CA LEU A 10 -49.57 11.34 9.45
C LEU A 10 -48.28 12.00 8.93
N LEU A 11 -47.67 12.87 9.74
CA LEU A 11 -46.32 13.35 9.49
C LEU A 11 -45.32 12.24 9.84
N THR A 12 -44.76 11.57 8.83
CA THR A 12 -43.57 10.74 9.00
C THR A 12 -42.35 11.63 9.12
N ALA A 13 -41.79 11.75 10.33
CA ALA A 13 -40.48 12.36 10.54
C ALA A 13 -39.40 11.47 9.91
N ALA A 14 -38.85 11.91 8.77
CA ALA A 14 -37.65 11.31 8.20
C ALA A 14 -36.46 11.69 9.07
N SER A 15 -35.97 10.76 9.89
CA SER A 15 -34.67 10.89 10.54
C SER A 15 -33.60 10.89 9.45
N ALA A 16 -33.12 12.06 9.06
CA ALA A 16 -31.89 12.18 8.30
C ALA A 16 -30.75 11.62 9.17
N VAL A 17 -30.33 10.39 8.89
CA VAL A 17 -29.10 9.85 9.44
C VAL A 17 -27.99 10.74 8.90
N ALA A 18 -27.43 11.59 9.75
CA ALA A 18 -26.21 12.31 9.42
C ALA A 18 -25.18 11.24 9.03
N ALA A 19 -24.76 11.23 7.77
CA ALA A 19 -23.60 10.44 7.36
C ALA A 19 -22.44 10.94 8.21
N ASP A 20 -21.97 10.09 9.13
CA ASP A 20 -20.85 10.39 9.99
C ASP A 20 -19.61 10.56 9.10
N THR A 21 -19.20 11.83 8.91
CA THR A 21 -18.03 12.21 8.10
C THR A 21 -16.73 12.08 8.89
N ALA A 22 -16.78 11.59 10.14
CA ALA A 22 -15.58 11.37 10.94
C ALA A 22 -14.71 10.26 10.34
N ALA A 23 -13.41 10.55 10.16
CA ALA A 23 -12.42 9.53 9.80
C ALA A 23 -12.47 8.34 10.79
N PRO A 24 -12.16 7.11 10.35
CA PRO A 24 -12.14 5.97 11.25
C PRO A 24 -11.15 6.18 12.39
N ALA A 25 -11.45 5.59 13.55
CA ALA A 25 -10.44 5.45 14.60
C ALA A 25 -9.19 4.79 14.00
N THR A 26 -8.01 5.33 14.33
CA THR A 26 -6.75 4.80 13.82
C THR A 26 -6.50 3.42 14.44
N PRO A 27 -6.38 2.35 13.64
CA PRO A 27 -6.08 1.02 14.18
C PRO A 27 -4.73 1.00 14.89
N ARG A 28 -4.63 0.19 15.93
CA ARG A 28 -3.32 -0.22 16.46
C ARG A 28 -2.80 -1.36 15.62
N ILE A 29 -1.50 -1.35 15.33
CA ILE A 29 -0.82 -2.49 14.72
C ILE A 29 -0.64 -3.55 15.80
N THR A 30 -1.22 -4.73 15.59
CA THR A 30 -1.16 -5.85 16.55
C THR A 30 -0.12 -6.89 16.18
N SER A 31 0.24 -6.98 14.90
CA SER A 31 1.24 -7.90 14.39
C SER A 31 1.90 -7.33 13.14
N ILE A 32 3.22 -7.55 13.02
CA ILE A 32 3.98 -7.33 11.81
C ILE A 32 4.98 -8.47 11.65
N SER A 33 5.07 -9.03 10.45
CA SER A 33 6.07 -10.04 10.10
C SER A 33 6.53 -9.86 8.66
N TYR A 34 7.68 -10.45 8.34
CA TYR A 34 8.37 -10.23 7.08
C TYR A 34 8.72 -11.56 6.39
N SER A 35 8.76 -11.54 5.07
CA SER A 35 9.18 -12.67 4.25
C SER A 35 9.78 -12.21 2.91
N GLY A 36 10.47 -13.09 2.20
CA GLY A 36 11.12 -12.78 0.93
C GLY A 36 12.62 -12.54 1.03
N ASN A 37 13.31 -12.61 -0.12
CA ASN A 37 14.77 -12.59 -0.19
C ASN A 37 15.39 -11.19 0.02
N GLY A 38 14.59 -10.13 -0.03
CA GLY A 38 14.97 -8.74 0.23
C GLY A 38 14.86 -8.34 1.71
N CYS A 39 14.15 -9.10 2.54
CA CYS A 39 14.12 -8.89 4.00
C CYS A 39 15.16 -9.79 4.71
N THR A 40 16.42 -9.81 4.26
CA THR A 40 17.45 -10.72 4.85
C THR A 40 17.66 -10.50 6.34
N LYS A 41 17.42 -9.27 6.79
CA LYS A 41 17.15 -8.90 8.17
C LYS A 41 15.80 -8.19 8.18
N ASP A 42 15.01 -8.45 9.23
CA ASP A 42 13.71 -7.82 9.40
C ASP A 42 13.83 -6.29 9.32
N PRO A 43 13.07 -5.63 8.43
CA PRO A 43 13.00 -4.19 8.38
C PRO A 43 12.56 -3.61 9.73
N LYS A 44 13.06 -2.41 10.03
CA LYS A 44 12.56 -1.64 11.15
C LYS A 44 11.25 -0.96 10.75
N PHE A 45 10.20 -1.17 11.55
CA PHE A 45 8.94 -0.46 11.43
C PHE A 45 8.95 0.83 12.26
N SER A 46 8.37 1.90 11.72
CA SER A 46 8.09 3.15 12.45
C SER A 46 6.79 3.80 11.94
N GLY A 47 6.28 4.77 12.69
CA GLY A 47 4.98 5.40 12.43
C GLY A 47 3.83 4.67 13.13
N ASN A 48 2.61 4.89 12.65
CA ASN A 48 1.39 4.21 13.05
C ASN A 48 0.70 3.57 11.82
N PHE A 49 -0.53 3.11 11.98
CA PHE A 49 -1.26 2.42 10.90
C PHE A 49 -1.54 3.34 9.70
N ASN A 50 -1.70 4.66 9.88
CA ASN A 50 -2.02 5.59 8.80
C ASN A 50 -0.79 6.15 8.06
N ASP A 51 0.38 6.12 8.69
CA ASP A 51 1.67 6.59 8.17
C ASP A 51 2.81 5.56 8.36
N PRO A 52 2.60 4.29 7.98
CA PRO A 52 3.59 3.24 8.20
C PRO A 52 4.84 3.48 7.34
N THR A 53 6.01 3.34 7.97
CA THR A 53 7.31 3.44 7.30
C THR A 53 8.16 2.23 7.63
N LEU A 54 8.69 1.60 6.59
CA LEU A 54 9.70 0.55 6.69
C LEU A 54 11.08 1.13 6.41
N THR A 55 12.06 0.75 7.23
CA THR A 55 13.48 0.93 6.95
C THR A 55 14.10 -0.43 6.71
N PHE A 56 14.55 -0.66 5.47
CA PHE A 56 15.15 -1.94 5.09
C PHE A 56 16.54 -2.10 5.71
N ALA A 57 16.93 -3.36 5.91
CA ALA A 57 18.26 -3.73 6.37
C ALA A 57 18.91 -4.60 5.30
N ASN A 58 19.55 -3.97 4.32
CA ASN A 58 20.21 -4.58 3.15
C ASN A 58 19.24 -5.13 2.09
N PHE A 59 18.19 -4.38 1.72
CA PHE A 59 17.43 -4.69 0.51
C PHE A 59 18.25 -4.28 -0.71
N ALA A 60 18.78 -5.24 -1.47
CA ALA A 60 19.62 -4.92 -2.64
C ALA A 60 19.42 -5.86 -3.83
N ALA A 61 19.22 -5.27 -5.01
CA ALA A 61 19.22 -5.95 -6.30
C ALA A 61 20.55 -5.70 -7.02
N SER A 62 21.02 -6.67 -7.81
CA SER A 62 22.23 -6.51 -8.63
C SER A 62 22.15 -7.25 -9.97
N LEU A 63 22.76 -6.65 -10.98
CA LEU A 63 22.88 -7.16 -12.35
C LEU A 63 24.33 -6.97 -12.82
N PRO A 64 24.98 -7.99 -13.44
CA PRO A 64 24.53 -9.38 -13.52
C PRO A 64 24.60 -10.08 -12.15
N GLY A 65 23.85 -11.16 -11.98
CA GLY A 65 23.87 -11.95 -10.75
C GLY A 65 22.60 -12.76 -10.54
N ALA A 66 22.52 -13.46 -9.41
CA ALA A 66 21.31 -14.21 -9.03
C ALA A 66 20.21 -13.30 -8.44
N ASN A 67 20.58 -12.12 -7.92
CA ASN A 67 19.68 -11.20 -7.23
C ASN A 67 19.24 -10.04 -8.14
N GLN A 68 18.97 -10.32 -9.41
CA GLN A 68 18.44 -9.31 -10.35
C GLN A 68 17.02 -8.89 -9.98
N THR A 69 16.29 -9.77 -9.28
CA THR A 69 14.99 -9.48 -8.70
C THR A 69 15.01 -9.87 -7.23
N VAL A 70 14.63 -8.92 -6.37
CA VAL A 70 14.51 -9.13 -4.92
C VAL A 70 13.21 -8.56 -4.43
N ASN A 71 12.62 -9.19 -3.41
CA ASN A 71 11.36 -8.75 -2.83
C ASN A 71 11.36 -8.85 -1.30
N CYS A 72 10.65 -7.93 -0.67
CA CYS A 72 10.40 -7.94 0.76
C CYS A 72 8.88 -7.81 0.95
N GLN A 73 8.29 -8.84 1.54
CA GLN A 73 6.87 -8.92 1.84
C GLN A 73 6.63 -8.68 3.32
N VAL A 74 5.67 -7.81 3.61
CA VAL A 74 5.24 -7.45 4.95
C VAL A 74 3.81 -7.92 5.14
N HIS A 75 3.56 -8.55 6.28
CA HIS A 75 2.24 -8.96 6.72
C HIS A 75 1.87 -8.11 7.94
N LEU A 76 0.97 -7.13 7.76
CA LEU A 76 0.58 -6.15 8.77
C LEU A 76 -0.86 -6.37 9.20
N GLN A 77 -1.09 -6.50 10.50
CA GLN A 77 -2.43 -6.65 11.07
C GLN A 77 -2.82 -5.43 11.91
N GLY A 78 -4.00 -4.87 11.64
CA GLY A 78 -4.59 -3.74 12.37
C GLY A 78 -5.84 -4.12 13.16
N LEU A 79 -6.03 -3.49 14.32
CA LEU A 79 -7.22 -3.66 15.16
C LEU A 79 -7.66 -2.34 15.82
N GLY A 80 -8.97 -2.10 15.87
CA GLY A 80 -9.58 -0.94 16.50
C GLY A 80 -10.04 0.16 15.53
N ALA A 81 -10.21 -0.14 14.24
CA ALA A 81 -10.92 0.77 13.34
C ALA A 81 -12.42 0.86 13.70
N SER A 82 -13.04 1.99 13.37
CA SER A 82 -14.49 2.16 13.53
C SER A 82 -15.26 1.25 12.55
N PRO A 83 -16.44 0.73 12.92
CA PRO A 83 -17.26 -0.07 12.01
C PRO A 83 -17.66 0.68 10.72
N GLY A 84 -17.76 -0.05 9.61
CA GLY A 84 -18.18 0.50 8.30
C GLY A 84 -17.06 1.22 7.53
N TRP A 85 -15.81 0.85 7.77
CA TRP A 85 -14.65 1.43 7.08
C TRP A 85 -13.77 0.36 6.43
N GLN A 86 -13.20 0.71 5.27
CA GLN A 86 -12.16 -0.06 4.58
C GLN A 86 -10.94 0.81 4.34
N VAL A 87 -9.77 0.18 4.29
CA VAL A 87 -8.49 0.81 3.97
C VAL A 87 -7.87 0.17 2.73
N ALA A 88 -7.12 0.94 1.96
CA ALA A 88 -6.32 0.46 0.84
C ALA A 88 -5.01 1.24 0.70
N LEU A 89 -4.03 0.66 0.00
CA LEU A 89 -2.83 1.38 -0.41
C LEU A 89 -3.17 2.41 -1.49
N LYS A 90 -2.79 3.67 -1.27
CA LYS A 90 -2.99 4.74 -2.25
C LYS A 90 -1.73 5.01 -3.06
N SER A 91 -0.62 5.14 -2.36
CA SER A 91 0.68 5.41 -2.94
C SER A 91 1.80 4.89 -2.05
N ASN A 92 3.00 4.80 -2.59
CA ASN A 92 4.21 4.64 -1.80
C ASN A 92 5.32 5.58 -2.27
N VAL A 93 6.24 5.84 -1.35
CA VAL A 93 7.49 6.55 -1.62
C VAL A 93 8.64 5.65 -1.18
N VAL A 94 9.53 5.32 -2.10
CA VAL A 94 10.73 4.53 -1.83
C VAL A 94 11.95 5.42 -1.98
N LYS A 95 12.81 5.44 -0.96
CA LYS A 95 14.12 6.08 -1.03
C LYS A 95 15.20 5.03 -1.15
N GLY A 96 16.26 5.33 -1.87
CA GLY A 96 17.35 4.39 -2.08
C GLY A 96 18.45 4.96 -2.95
N TYR A 97 19.35 4.09 -3.39
CA TYR A 97 20.47 4.41 -4.27
C TYR A 97 20.47 3.50 -5.50
N VAL A 98 20.73 4.07 -6.67
CA VAL A 98 20.83 3.30 -7.94
C VAL A 98 22.18 3.50 -8.59
N VAL A 99 22.66 2.42 -9.22
CA VAL A 99 23.70 2.46 -10.24
C VAL A 99 23.14 1.79 -11.49
N LEU A 100 23.03 2.52 -12.59
CA LEU A 100 22.53 1.98 -13.86
C LEU A 100 23.55 2.24 -14.96
N ALA A 101 24.14 1.20 -15.55
CA ALA A 101 24.89 1.32 -16.80
C ALA A 101 23.96 1.67 -17.98
N PRO A 102 24.49 2.20 -19.09
CA PRO A 102 23.71 2.39 -20.32
C PRO A 102 22.92 1.14 -20.71
N GLY A 103 21.64 1.34 -21.05
CA GLY A 103 20.73 0.26 -21.46
C GLY A 103 20.22 -0.62 -20.32
N THR A 104 20.46 -0.25 -19.05
CA THR A 104 19.88 -0.95 -17.89
C THR A 104 18.74 -0.15 -17.27
N ALA A 105 17.83 -0.84 -16.61
CA ALA A 105 16.70 -0.23 -15.93
C ALA A 105 16.42 -0.88 -14.58
N LEU A 106 15.85 -0.08 -13.68
CA LEU A 106 15.18 -0.54 -12.46
C LEU A 106 13.68 -0.40 -12.66
N THR A 107 12.93 -1.49 -12.48
CA THR A 107 11.49 -1.45 -12.26
C THR A 107 11.20 -1.86 -10.83
N HIS A 108 10.43 -1.05 -10.11
CA HIS A 108 9.96 -1.36 -8.78
C HIS A 108 8.46 -1.60 -8.78
N TYR A 109 8.01 -2.50 -7.91
CA TYR A 109 6.61 -2.88 -7.75
C TYR A 109 6.27 -2.90 -6.26
N THR A 110 5.10 -2.43 -5.90
CA THR A 110 4.49 -2.68 -4.60
C THR A 110 3.13 -3.31 -4.84
N THR A 111 3.01 -4.58 -4.51
CA THR A 111 1.77 -5.35 -4.65
C THR A 111 1.11 -5.49 -3.29
N VAL A 112 -0.17 -5.16 -3.18
CA VAL A 112 -0.95 -5.28 -1.95
C VAL A 112 -2.16 -6.19 -2.15
N PHE A 113 -2.47 -6.97 -1.13
CA PHE A 113 -3.72 -7.72 -1.00
C PHE A 113 -4.05 -7.99 0.47
N PHE A 114 -5.32 -8.29 0.77
CA PHE A 114 -5.74 -8.69 2.11
C PHE A 114 -5.90 -10.20 2.17
N SER A 115 -5.46 -10.85 3.25
CA SER A 115 -5.51 -12.31 3.37
C SER A 115 -6.94 -12.88 3.24
N GLU A 116 -7.94 -12.10 3.61
CA GLU A 116 -9.37 -12.44 3.53
C GLU A 116 -9.90 -12.49 2.09
N ASP A 117 -9.24 -11.80 1.16
CA ASP A 117 -9.55 -11.83 -0.27
C ASP A 117 -8.26 -11.72 -1.09
N ALA A 118 -7.42 -12.75 -0.99
CA ALA A 118 -6.10 -12.76 -1.62
C ALA A 118 -6.13 -12.75 -3.18
N ALA A 119 -7.31 -12.97 -3.78
CA ALA A 119 -7.50 -12.84 -5.22
C ALA A 119 -7.65 -11.37 -5.66
N SER A 120 -8.06 -10.48 -4.74
CA SER A 120 -8.15 -9.05 -4.96
C SER A 120 -6.82 -8.38 -4.66
N THR A 121 -6.05 -8.13 -5.71
CA THR A 121 -4.71 -7.54 -5.63
C THR A 121 -4.66 -6.17 -6.30
N ASP A 122 -3.87 -5.27 -5.76
CA ASP A 122 -3.46 -4.03 -6.43
C ASP A 122 -1.93 -4.01 -6.56
N THR A 123 -1.41 -3.42 -7.62
CA THR A 123 0.03 -3.29 -7.85
C THR A 123 0.35 -1.93 -8.43
N ILE A 124 1.09 -1.15 -7.65
CA ILE A 124 1.68 0.11 -8.09
C ILE A 124 3.12 -0.14 -8.54
N ARG A 125 3.58 0.57 -9.56
CA ARG A 125 4.93 0.38 -10.12
C ARG A 125 5.50 1.67 -10.70
N GLY A 126 6.82 1.69 -10.84
CA GLY A 126 7.54 2.72 -11.57
C GLY A 126 8.83 2.16 -12.17
N THR A 127 9.39 2.87 -13.14
CA THR A 127 10.62 2.47 -13.84
C THR A 127 11.55 3.66 -13.98
N ILE A 128 12.84 3.43 -13.72
CA ILE A 128 13.95 4.30 -14.12
C ILE A 128 14.78 3.53 -15.13
N ALA A 129 14.91 4.07 -16.34
CA ALA A 129 15.78 3.53 -17.38
C ALA A 129 16.96 4.47 -17.61
N ASN A 130 18.14 3.91 -17.87
CA ASN A 130 19.29 4.68 -18.35
C ASN A 130 19.45 4.50 -19.86
N ASP A 131 18.79 5.38 -20.61
CA ASP A 131 18.88 5.44 -22.07
C ASP A 131 20.09 6.28 -22.57
N GLY A 132 20.90 6.80 -21.64
CA GLY A 132 22.06 7.62 -21.92
C GLY A 132 23.34 6.82 -22.16
N ALA A 133 24.42 7.51 -22.56
CA ALA A 133 25.73 6.91 -22.80
C ALA A 133 26.60 6.74 -21.54
N GLY A 134 26.25 7.41 -20.44
CA GLY A 134 26.99 7.39 -19.17
C GLY A 134 26.34 6.46 -18.14
N THR A 135 27.08 6.11 -17.08
CA THR A 135 26.49 5.40 -15.93
C THR A 135 25.79 6.39 -15.01
N VAL A 136 24.53 6.13 -14.66
CA VAL A 136 23.78 6.86 -13.63
C VAL A 136 24.16 6.31 -12.26
N LYS A 137 24.42 7.19 -11.30
CA LYS A 137 24.81 6.88 -9.91
C LYS A 137 24.28 7.94 -8.98
N GLU A 138 23.13 7.71 -8.36
CA GLU A 138 22.46 8.73 -7.57
C GLU A 138 21.50 8.15 -6.54
N ASP A 139 21.21 8.96 -5.53
CA ASP A 139 20.09 8.73 -4.63
C ASP A 139 18.78 8.98 -5.40
N VAL A 140 17.78 8.14 -5.15
CA VAL A 140 16.48 8.20 -5.82
C VAL A 140 15.36 8.33 -4.82
N THR A 141 14.29 9.02 -5.24
CA THR A 141 12.99 9.00 -4.59
C THR A 141 11.97 8.52 -5.60
N LEU A 142 11.54 7.27 -5.46
CA LEU A 142 10.61 6.61 -6.35
C LEU A 142 9.20 6.76 -5.79
N VAL A 143 8.27 7.23 -6.61
CA VAL A 143 6.86 7.39 -6.21
C VAL A 143 6.00 6.54 -7.13
N ALA A 144 5.20 5.63 -6.57
CA ALA A 144 4.17 4.94 -7.32
C ALA A 144 2.80 5.19 -6.68
N LYS A 145 1.77 5.28 -7.53
CA LYS A 145 0.39 5.59 -7.13
C LYS A 145 -0.56 4.61 -7.80
N ALA A 146 -1.62 4.23 -7.10
CA ALA A 146 -2.65 3.37 -7.66
C ALA A 146 -3.50 4.14 -8.67
N ASP A 147 -3.80 3.50 -9.80
CA ASP A 147 -4.34 4.11 -11.03
C ASP A 147 -5.85 3.88 -11.23
N GLY A 148 -6.53 3.27 -10.25
CA GLY A 148 -8.00 3.31 -10.17
C GLY A 148 -8.60 2.13 -9.41
N THR A 149 -8.06 0.92 -9.60
CA THR A 149 -8.49 -0.25 -8.84
C THR A 149 -7.59 -0.40 -7.63
N LYS A 150 -8.17 -0.54 -6.43
CA LYS A 150 -7.43 -0.80 -5.20
C LYS A 150 -7.90 -2.08 -4.56
N ALA A 151 -6.98 -2.82 -3.93
CA ALA A 151 -7.33 -3.90 -3.03
C ALA A 151 -7.78 -3.29 -1.70
N TRP A 152 -9.09 -3.31 -1.46
CA TRP A 152 -9.68 -2.81 -0.23
C TRP A 152 -9.69 -3.90 0.83
N SER A 153 -9.46 -3.50 2.09
CA SER A 153 -9.61 -4.38 3.24
C SER A 153 -11.03 -4.94 3.36
N PRO A 154 -11.27 -5.98 4.17
CA PRO A 154 -12.61 -6.29 4.66
C PRO A 154 -13.28 -5.05 5.27
N CYS A 155 -14.61 -4.99 5.17
CA CYS A 155 -15.38 -3.96 5.85
C CYS A 155 -15.26 -4.16 7.36
N THR A 156 -14.72 -3.16 8.06
CA THR A 156 -14.46 -3.25 9.50
C THR A 156 -15.77 -3.45 10.27
N GLY A 157 -15.82 -4.48 11.12
CA GLY A 157 -16.96 -4.80 11.98
C GLY A 157 -16.86 -4.20 13.38
N SER A 158 -17.71 -4.65 14.29
CA SER A 158 -17.67 -4.26 15.72
C SER A 158 -16.43 -4.76 16.45
N ASP A 159 -15.71 -5.73 15.87
CA ASP A 159 -14.41 -6.22 16.35
C ASP A 159 -13.26 -5.24 16.05
N GLY A 160 -13.48 -4.27 15.15
CA GLY A 160 -12.49 -3.28 14.73
C GLY A 160 -11.38 -3.85 13.85
N TYR A 161 -11.55 -5.06 13.30
CA TYR A 161 -10.52 -5.76 12.53
C TYR A 161 -10.42 -5.23 11.09
N THR A 162 -9.20 -4.91 10.64
CA THR A 162 -8.95 -4.35 9.30
C THR A 162 -8.43 -5.37 8.28
N GLY A 163 -8.40 -6.66 8.63
CA GLY A 163 -7.73 -7.68 7.81
C GLY A 163 -6.21 -7.72 8.02
N ILE A 164 -5.57 -8.75 7.45
CA ILE A 164 -4.12 -8.83 7.32
C ILE A 164 -3.74 -8.24 5.96
N MET A 165 -3.11 -7.07 5.98
CA MET A 165 -2.60 -6.39 4.80
C MET A 165 -1.23 -6.96 4.43
N ASN A 166 -1.14 -7.57 3.25
CA ASN A 166 0.08 -8.15 2.71
C ASN A 166 0.64 -7.20 1.66
N ILE A 167 1.81 -6.61 1.91
CA ILE A 167 2.45 -5.67 1.00
C ILE A 167 3.79 -6.24 0.57
N ASN A 168 3.97 -6.45 -0.73
CA ASN A 168 5.20 -6.99 -1.31
C ASN A 168 5.88 -5.92 -2.18
N PHE A 169 6.97 -5.36 -1.66
CA PHE A 169 7.87 -4.52 -2.43
C PHE A 169 8.88 -5.37 -3.19
N ARG A 170 9.07 -5.09 -4.48
CA ARG A 170 9.98 -5.82 -5.37
C ARG A 170 10.77 -4.86 -6.24
N GLY A 171 12.09 -4.98 -6.23
CA GLY A 171 12.99 -4.34 -7.18
C GLY A 171 13.45 -5.35 -8.23
N ALA A 172 13.38 -4.98 -9.51
CA ALA A 172 13.83 -5.79 -10.63
C ALA A 172 14.74 -4.97 -11.54
N LEU A 173 15.96 -5.45 -11.75
CA LEU A 173 16.93 -4.88 -12.68
C LEU A 173 16.89 -5.63 -14.01
N THR A 174 16.97 -4.91 -15.11
CA THR A 174 17.00 -5.47 -16.48
C THR A 174 18.07 -4.81 -17.35
N GLY A 175 18.43 -5.47 -18.46
CA GLY A 175 19.43 -5.02 -19.42
C GLY A 175 20.67 -5.93 -19.46
N ASP A 176 21.65 -5.56 -20.29
CA ASP A 176 22.88 -6.35 -20.51
C ASP A 176 24.11 -5.77 -19.77
N GLY A 177 23.94 -4.65 -19.08
CA GLY A 177 24.98 -3.93 -18.36
C GLY A 177 25.07 -4.26 -16.88
N LYS A 178 25.91 -3.49 -16.15
CA LYS A 178 25.95 -3.54 -14.69
C LYS A 178 24.87 -2.64 -14.10
N ALA A 179 24.10 -3.16 -13.17
CA ALA A 179 23.17 -2.34 -12.39
C ALA A 179 23.14 -2.78 -10.92
N TYR A 180 22.79 -1.84 -10.06
CA TYR A 180 22.62 -2.04 -8.63
C TYR A 180 21.48 -1.15 -8.14
N PHE A 181 20.67 -1.68 -7.23
CA PHE A 181 19.67 -0.90 -6.53
C PHE A 181 19.67 -1.32 -5.07
N GLU A 182 19.70 -0.35 -4.18
CA GLU A 182 19.50 -0.55 -2.74
C GLU A 182 18.35 0.33 -2.28
N ALA A 183 17.39 -0.26 -1.56
CA ALA A 183 16.28 0.47 -0.99
C ALA A 183 16.57 0.75 0.49
N ASP A 184 16.41 2.00 0.91
CA ASP A 184 16.58 2.44 2.29
C ASP A 184 15.26 2.40 3.04
N THR A 185 14.24 3.05 2.49
CA THR A 185 12.92 3.15 3.11
C THR A 185 11.79 2.95 2.11
N GLU A 186 10.67 2.46 2.62
CA GLU A 186 9.38 2.50 1.93
C GLU A 186 8.33 3.11 2.86
N GLU A 187 7.72 4.20 2.43
CA GLU A 187 6.66 4.92 3.13
C GLU A 187 5.34 4.67 2.40
N TRP A 188 4.28 4.30 3.11
CA TRP A 188 2.97 4.07 2.49
C TRP A 188 1.97 5.15 2.84
N GLU A 189 1.24 5.62 1.83
CA GLU A 189 0.04 6.43 2.02
C GLU A 189 -1.17 5.51 1.91
N LEU A 190 -1.98 5.46 2.97
CA LEU A 190 -3.21 4.70 2.99
C LEU A 190 -4.43 5.59 2.74
N GLU A 191 -5.45 5.03 2.12
CA GLU A 191 -6.74 5.68 1.87
C GLU A 191 -7.85 4.92 2.57
N TRP A 192 -8.77 5.67 3.18
CA TRP A 192 -9.93 5.14 3.88
C TRP A 192 -11.22 5.50 3.14
N ARG A 193 -12.16 4.55 3.10
CA ARG A 193 -13.52 4.79 2.60
C ARG A 193 -14.56 4.07 3.43
N ARG A 194 -15.82 4.50 3.28
CA ARG A 194 -16.98 3.80 3.82
C ARG A 194 -17.28 2.52 3.03
N CYS A 195 -17.73 1.52 3.78
CA CYS A 195 -18.48 0.35 3.36
C CYS A 195 -19.74 0.29 4.26
#